data_AF-A0A0U1DZ48-F1
#
_entry.id   AF-A0A0U1DZ48-F1
#
_cell.length_a   1.000
_cell.length_b   1.000
_cell.length_c   1.000
_cell.angle_alpha   90.00
_cell.angle_beta   90.00
_cell.angle_gamma   90.00
#
_symmetry.space_group_name_H-M   'P 1'
#
loop_
_entity.id
_entity.type
_entity.pdbx_description
1 polymer ?
#
loop_
_entity_poly.entity_id
_entity_poly.type
_entity_poly.pdbx_seq_one_letter_code
_entity_poly.pdbx_strand_id
1 'polypeptide(L)'
;MRKLLTQRVASPLQGGELVAAALVEAHKMLDARDARIHQLEEKVTADAPKVAYIDQYVTDADCLLFSTVASTHNVKESWLRDLLITKGWIYSQTDSRWSNKENRKVERNRYSEKADKKRYFRRIPEHKAPRFRGSEVMHTLKITPAGAEAIARLIAREVAA
;
A
#
# COMPACT_ATOMS: atom_id res chain seq x y z
N MET A 1 58.26 -5.06 -34.66
CA MET A 1 57.90 -6.14 -33.71
C MET A 1 56.45 -5.96 -33.25
N ARG A 2 55.51 -6.75 -33.79
CA ARG A 2 54.10 -6.77 -33.35
C ARG A 2 53.85 -8.10 -32.65
N LYS A 3 53.67 -8.09 -31.32
CA LYS A 3 53.25 -9.27 -30.56
C LYS A 3 51.79 -9.57 -30.93
N LEU A 4 51.57 -10.64 -31.70
CA LEU A 4 50.25 -11.22 -31.95
C LEU A 4 49.74 -11.80 -30.63
N LEU A 5 48.83 -11.08 -29.97
CA LEU A 5 48.02 -11.61 -28.87
C LEU A 5 47.20 -12.77 -29.43
N THR A 6 47.62 -13.98 -29.13
CA THR A 6 46.88 -15.20 -29.46
C THR A 6 45.63 -15.22 -28.59
N GLN A 7 44.49 -14.84 -29.15
CA GLN A 7 43.19 -15.04 -28.52
C GLN A 7 42.97 -16.54 -28.36
N ARG A 8 43.09 -17.04 -27.13
CA ARG A 8 42.65 -18.40 -26.79
C ARG A 8 41.13 -18.41 -26.84
N VAL A 9 40.56 -19.00 -27.90
CA VAL A 9 39.13 -19.33 -27.96
C VAL A 9 38.96 -20.53 -27.01
N ALA A 10 38.25 -20.33 -25.90
CA ALA A 10 37.96 -21.41 -24.98
C ALA A 10 37.09 -22.46 -25.68
N SER A 11 37.51 -23.73 -25.67
CA SER A 11 36.72 -24.83 -26.20
C SER A 11 35.37 -24.94 -25.46
N PRO A 12 34.27 -25.22 -26.16
CA PRO A 12 32.97 -25.39 -25.51
C PRO A 12 33.01 -26.62 -24.58
N LEU A 13 32.46 -26.47 -23.37
CA LEU A 13 32.32 -27.55 -22.40
C LEU A 13 31.45 -28.68 -22.98
N GLN A 14 31.86 -29.93 -22.83
CA GLN A 14 31.14 -31.09 -23.38
C GLN A 14 30.82 -32.13 -22.30
N GLY A 15 29.69 -32.81 -22.46
CA GLY A 15 29.31 -33.98 -21.64
C GLY A 15 29.44 -33.73 -20.14
N GLY A 16 30.36 -34.45 -19.49
CA GLY A 16 30.58 -34.39 -18.05
C GLY A 16 31.06 -33.02 -17.54
N GLU A 17 31.81 -32.25 -18.33
CA GLU A 17 32.30 -30.93 -17.93
C GLU A 17 31.16 -29.90 -17.90
N LEU A 18 30.22 -30.00 -18.83
CA LEU A 18 29.03 -29.16 -18.86
C LEU A 18 28.12 -29.46 -17.66
N VAL A 19 27.94 -30.74 -17.32
CA VAL A 19 27.16 -31.17 -16.15
C VAL A 19 27.82 -30.71 -14.85
N ALA A 20 29.14 -30.82 -14.73
CA ALA A 20 29.87 -30.34 -13.56
C ALA A 20 29.75 -28.82 -13.39
N ALA A 21 29.88 -28.04 -14.47
CA ALA A 21 29.69 -26.59 -14.45
C ALA A 21 28.25 -26.22 -14.05
N ALA A 22 27.25 -26.93 -14.60
CA ALA A 22 25.85 -26.73 -14.25
C ALA A 22 25.56 -27.08 -12.78
N LEU A 23 26.17 -28.14 -12.24
CA LEU A 23 26.04 -28.54 -10.85
C LEU A 23 26.63 -27.48 -9.90
N VAL A 24 27.81 -26.94 -10.24
CA VAL A 24 28.45 -25.86 -9.47
C VAL A 24 27.59 -24.60 -9.48
N GLU A 25 27.02 -24.23 -10.63
CA GLU A 25 26.14 -23.07 -10.72
C GLU A 25 24.84 -23.28 -9.93
N ALA A 26 24.24 -24.47 -10.02
CA ALA A 26 23.07 -24.83 -9.24
C ALA A 26 23.35 -24.77 -7.73
N HIS A 27 24.51 -25.25 -7.27
CA HIS A 27 24.91 -25.13 -5.87
C HIS A 27 25.03 -23.68 -5.42
N LYS A 28 25.69 -22.83 -6.20
CA LYS A 28 25.77 -21.39 -5.89
C LYS A 28 24.39 -20.74 -5.79
N MET A 29 23.47 -21.12 -6.67
CA MET A 29 22.09 -20.63 -6.63
C MET A 29 21.34 -21.13 -5.39
N LEU A 30 21.57 -22.37 -4.95
CA LEU A 30 20.99 -22.92 -3.72
C LEU A 30 21.56 -22.20 -2.50
N ASP A 31 22.88 -22.06 -2.39
CA ASP A 31 23.53 -21.35 -1.29
C ASP A 31 23.03 -19.90 -1.15
N ALA A 32 22.86 -19.20 -2.28
CA ALA A 32 22.31 -17.84 -2.29
C ALA A 32 20.84 -17.79 -1.85
N ARG A 33 20.04 -18.83 -2.17
CA ARG A 33 18.66 -18.95 -1.71
C ARG A 33 18.59 -19.28 -0.23
N ASP A 34 19.42 -20.20 0.25
CA ASP A 34 19.47 -20.61 1.64
C ASP A 34 19.90 -19.43 2.53
N ALA A 35 20.90 -18.66 2.10
CA ALA A 35 21.28 -17.41 2.78
C ALA A 35 20.11 -16.41 2.84
N ARG A 36 19.32 -16.28 1.77
CA ARG A 36 18.14 -15.40 1.75
C ARG A 36 17.01 -15.93 2.63
N ILE A 37 16.79 -17.25 2.67
CA ILE A 37 15.80 -17.90 3.53
C ILE A 37 16.17 -17.64 4.99
N HIS A 38 17.42 -17.88 5.38
CA HIS A 38 17.90 -17.59 6.73
C HIS A 38 17.71 -16.12 7.12
N GLN A 39 18.04 -15.18 6.24
CA GLN A 39 17.79 -13.75 6.51
C GLN A 39 16.30 -13.43 6.69
N LEU A 40 15.41 -14.12 5.99
CA LEU A 40 13.96 -13.94 6.15
C LEU A 40 13.46 -14.58 7.45
N GLU A 41 13.95 -15.77 7.80
CA GLU A 41 13.64 -16.45 9.06
C GLU A 41 14.06 -15.63 10.29
N GLU A 42 15.27 -15.04 10.25
CA GLU A 42 15.75 -14.14 11.28
C GLU A 42 14.85 -12.91 11.43
N LYS A 43 14.43 -12.30 10.31
CA LYS A 43 13.49 -11.17 10.33
C LYS A 43 12.12 -11.56 10.86
N VAL A 44 11.57 -12.69 10.43
CA VAL A 44 10.29 -13.21 10.94
C VAL A 44 10.37 -13.41 12.45
N THR A 45 11.48 -13.97 12.94
CA THR A 45 11.71 -14.16 14.37
C THR A 45 11.80 -12.81 15.11
N ALA A 46 12.50 -11.83 14.54
CA ALA A 46 12.62 -10.49 15.12
C ALA A 46 11.30 -9.70 15.11
N ASP A 47 10.45 -9.92 14.10
CA ASP A 47 9.16 -9.25 13.95
C ASP A 47 8.01 -9.97 14.66
N ALA A 48 8.19 -11.24 15.06
CA ALA A 48 7.21 -12.03 15.82
C ALA A 48 6.52 -11.27 16.97
N PRO A 49 7.24 -10.56 17.87
CA PRO A 49 6.59 -9.80 18.94
C PRO A 49 5.76 -8.62 18.43
N LYS A 50 6.15 -7.97 17.32
CA LYS A 50 5.38 -6.86 16.72
C LYS A 50 4.08 -7.37 16.11
N VAL A 51 4.15 -8.49 15.39
CA VAL A 51 2.98 -9.15 14.79
C VAL A 51 2.03 -9.62 15.89
N ALA A 52 2.55 -10.32 16.91
CA ALA A 52 1.74 -10.78 18.03
C ALA A 52 1.03 -9.62 18.76
N TYR A 53 1.70 -8.47 18.93
CA TYR A 53 1.06 -7.30 19.51
C TYR A 53 -0.11 -6.79 18.66
N ILE A 54 0.10 -6.69 17.35
CA ILE A 54 -0.95 -6.26 16.42
C ILE A 54 -2.12 -7.24 16.47
N ASP A 55 -1.88 -8.54 16.35
CA ASP A 55 -2.95 -9.54 16.31
C ASP A 55 -3.73 -9.63 17.63
N GLN A 56 -3.06 -9.44 18.77
CA GLN A 56 -3.68 -9.59 20.10
C GLN A 56 -4.38 -8.33 20.59
N TYR A 57 -3.87 -7.14 20.25
CA TYR A 57 -4.28 -5.89 20.89
C TYR A 57 -4.80 -4.82 19.92
N VAL A 58 -4.53 -4.93 18.62
CA VAL A 58 -5.03 -3.99 17.60
C VAL A 58 -6.26 -4.61 16.96
N THR A 59 -7.34 -3.84 16.87
CA THR A 59 -8.60 -4.35 16.31
C THR A 59 -8.75 -3.92 14.86
N ASP A 60 -9.46 -4.70 14.04
CA ASP A 60 -9.86 -4.29 12.68
C ASP A 60 -10.72 -3.00 12.65
N ALA A 61 -11.14 -2.52 13.81
CA ALA A 61 -11.84 -1.24 13.98
C ALA A 61 -10.89 -0.04 14.00
N ASP A 62 -9.57 -0.24 14.09
CA ASP A 62 -8.55 0.81 14.11
C ASP A 62 -8.39 1.44 12.73
N CYS A 63 -9.40 2.24 12.38
CA CYS A 63 -9.45 2.99 11.14
C CYS A 63 -8.99 4.43 11.38
N LEU A 64 -8.09 4.89 10.54
CA LEU A 64 -7.50 6.22 10.55
C LEU A 64 -8.37 7.23 9.79
N LEU A 65 -8.28 8.49 10.20
CA LEU A 65 -8.81 9.60 9.41
C LEU A 65 -7.87 9.93 8.24
N PHE A 66 -8.42 10.50 7.18
CA PHE A 66 -7.62 11.01 6.06
C PHE A 66 -6.61 12.07 6.51
N SER A 67 -6.99 12.93 7.46
CA SER A 67 -6.10 13.91 8.07
C SER A 67 -4.87 13.26 8.70
N THR A 68 -5.07 12.19 9.48
CA THR A 68 -4.00 11.44 10.15
C THR A 68 -3.03 10.85 9.13
N VAL A 69 -3.54 10.15 8.12
CA VAL A 69 -2.69 9.54 7.08
C VAL A 69 -1.93 10.61 6.29
N ALA A 70 -2.61 11.70 5.92
CA ALA A 70 -1.99 12.80 5.21
C ALA A 70 -0.87 13.46 6.04
N SER A 71 -1.11 13.72 7.33
CA SER A 71 -0.10 14.30 8.22
C SER A 71 1.10 13.39 8.43
N THR A 72 0.89 12.07 8.57
CA THR A 72 1.98 11.09 8.74
C THR A 72 2.91 11.06 7.53
N HIS A 73 2.37 11.31 6.33
CA HIS A 73 3.14 11.37 5.09
C HIS A 73 3.53 12.79 4.65
N ASN A 74 3.32 13.79 5.51
CA ASN A 74 3.63 15.20 5.24
C ASN A 74 3.00 15.75 3.95
N VAL A 75 1.75 15.35 3.67
CA VAL A 75 0.97 15.86 2.54
C VAL A 75 -0.32 16.53 3.01
N LYS A 76 -0.89 17.39 2.18
CA LYS A 76 -2.19 18.02 2.48
C LYS A 76 -3.32 17.00 2.34
N GLU A 77 -4.29 17.01 3.25
CA GLU A 77 -5.46 16.12 3.17
C GLU A 77 -6.26 16.32 1.87
N SER A 78 -6.43 17.57 1.43
CA SER A 78 -7.12 17.87 0.17
C SER A 78 -6.43 17.21 -1.02
N TRP A 79 -5.11 17.37 -1.11
CA TRP A 79 -4.30 16.73 -2.15
C TRP A 79 -4.42 15.21 -2.10
N LEU A 80 -4.39 14.59 -0.92
CA LEU A 80 -4.59 13.16 -0.77
C LEU A 80 -5.97 12.71 -1.29
N ARG A 81 -7.03 13.45 -0.98
CA ARG A 81 -8.37 13.13 -1.46
C ARG A 81 -8.47 13.26 -2.98
N ASP A 82 -7.89 14.32 -3.54
CA ASP A 82 -7.88 14.56 -4.99
C ASP A 82 -7.09 13.46 -5.72
N LEU A 83 -5.94 13.06 -5.16
CA LEU A 83 -5.15 11.94 -5.67
C LEU A 83 -5.97 10.64 -5.67
N LEU A 84 -6.63 10.30 -4.57
CA LEU A 84 -7.41 9.07 -4.45
C LEU A 84 -8.66 9.08 -5.34
N ILE A 85 -9.25 10.24 -5.61
CA ILE A 85 -10.31 10.39 -6.61
C ILE A 85 -9.74 10.17 -8.01
N THR A 86 -8.62 10.83 -8.34
CA THR A 86 -7.97 10.77 -9.66
C THR A 86 -7.54 9.34 -10.00
N LYS A 87 -7.01 8.60 -9.03
CA LYS A 87 -6.62 7.18 -9.21
C LYS A 87 -7.81 6.21 -9.11
N GLY A 88 -9.02 6.72 -8.90
CA GLY A 88 -10.25 5.93 -8.88
C GLY A 88 -10.40 5.02 -7.65
N TRP A 89 -9.88 5.42 -6.48
CA TRP A 89 -10.02 4.65 -5.25
C TRP A 89 -11.28 5.01 -4.46
N ILE A 90 -11.61 6.29 -4.46
CA ILE A 90 -12.79 6.85 -3.79
C ILE A 90 -13.56 7.74 -4.76
N TYR A 91 -14.77 8.10 -4.38
CA TYR A 91 -15.58 9.12 -5.06
C TYR A 91 -16.27 10.01 -4.03
N SER A 92 -16.60 11.23 -4.45
CA SER A 92 -17.36 12.19 -3.64
C SER A 92 -18.78 12.30 -4.18
N GLN A 93 -19.75 12.37 -3.26
CA GLN A 93 -21.13 12.74 -3.58
C GLN A 93 -21.47 14.01 -2.82
N THR A 94 -22.02 14.99 -3.52
CA THR A 94 -22.46 16.26 -2.93
C THR A 94 -23.95 16.24 -2.67
N ASP A 95 -24.32 16.90 -1.59
CA ASP A 95 -25.68 17.21 -1.17
C ASP A 95 -25.69 18.63 -0.60
N SER A 96 -26.86 19.25 -0.55
CA SER A 96 -26.99 20.63 -0.05
C SER A 96 -28.14 20.72 0.94
N ARG A 97 -27.91 21.40 2.06
CA ARG A 97 -28.93 21.59 3.10
C ARG A 97 -29.02 23.04 3.51
N TRP A 98 -30.19 23.47 3.95
CA TRP A 98 -30.31 24.75 4.66
C TRP A 98 -29.64 24.64 6.03
N SER A 99 -28.78 25.60 6.36
CA SER A 99 -28.18 25.74 7.69
C SER A 99 -28.79 26.94 8.38
N ASN A 100 -29.57 26.70 9.44
CA ASN A 100 -30.12 27.78 10.27
C ASN A 100 -29.01 28.62 10.94
N LYS A 101 -27.86 28.00 11.25
CA LYS A 101 -26.72 28.68 11.87
C LYS A 101 -26.02 29.64 10.89
N GLU A 102 -25.86 29.23 9.64
CA GLU A 102 -25.20 30.06 8.62
C GLU A 102 -26.20 30.90 7.82
N ASN A 103 -27.50 30.76 8.10
CA ASN A 103 -28.63 31.36 7.39
C ASN A 103 -28.51 31.26 5.86
N ARG A 104 -27.98 30.13 5.37
CA ARG A 104 -27.74 29.88 3.94
C ARG A 104 -27.75 28.40 3.63
N LYS A 105 -27.81 28.08 2.33
CA LYS A 105 -27.60 26.72 1.83
C LYS A 105 -26.12 26.36 1.94
N VAL A 106 -25.81 25.25 2.61
CA VAL A 106 -24.45 24.74 2.80
C VAL A 106 -24.32 23.41 2.05
N GLU A 107 -23.26 23.31 1.25
CA GLU A 107 -22.89 22.08 0.56
C GLU A 107 -22.18 21.12 1.51
N ARG A 108 -22.47 19.83 1.36
CA ARG A 108 -21.85 18.76 2.12
C ARG A 108 -21.43 17.65 1.19
N ASN A 109 -20.17 17.25 1.31
CA ASN A 109 -19.61 16.13 0.59
C ASN A 109 -19.63 14.88 1.46
N ARG A 110 -19.93 13.74 0.84
CA ARG A 110 -19.79 12.40 1.41
C ARG A 110 -18.86 11.59 0.52
N TYR A 111 -17.75 11.14 1.09
CA TYR A 111 -16.80 10.29 0.40
C TYR A 111 -17.17 8.82 0.60
N SER A 112 -17.00 8.02 -0.45
CA SER A 112 -17.19 6.57 -0.40
C SER A 112 -16.14 5.87 -1.26
N GLU A 113 -15.80 4.64 -0.89
CA GLU A 113 -14.84 3.82 -1.61
C GLU A 113 -15.46 3.15 -2.84
N LYS A 114 -14.63 2.94 -3.87
CA LYS A 114 -14.99 2.07 -5.01
C LYS A 114 -15.03 0.61 -4.57
N ALA A 115 -15.85 -0.19 -5.25
CA ALA A 115 -16.13 -1.57 -4.87
C ALA A 115 -14.86 -2.45 -4.77
N ASP A 116 -13.92 -2.25 -5.69
CA ASP A 116 -12.63 -2.96 -5.76
C ASP A 116 -11.63 -2.52 -4.68
N LYS A 117 -11.89 -1.39 -4.01
CA LYS A 117 -11.06 -0.84 -2.93
C LYS A 117 -11.66 -1.02 -1.54
N LYS A 118 -12.74 -1.79 -1.39
CA LYS A 118 -13.40 -2.03 -0.10
C LYS A 118 -12.46 -2.46 1.03
N ARG A 119 -11.46 -3.29 0.73
CA ARG A 119 -10.48 -3.73 1.74
C ARG A 119 -9.65 -2.61 2.37
N TYR A 120 -9.55 -1.45 1.72
CA TYR A 120 -8.71 -0.34 2.18
C TYR A 120 -9.47 0.67 3.03
N PHE A 121 -10.80 0.65 3.00
CA PHE A 121 -11.61 1.67 3.62
C PHE A 121 -12.75 1.06 4.43
N ARG A 122 -13.20 1.80 5.44
CA ARG A 122 -14.37 1.44 6.25
C ARG A 122 -15.32 2.62 6.31
N ARG A 123 -16.58 2.38 5.93
CA ARG A 123 -17.66 3.34 6.15
C ARG A 123 -18.09 3.22 7.61
N ILE A 124 -17.95 4.30 8.36
CA ILE A 124 -18.45 4.35 9.74
C ILE A 124 -19.74 5.18 9.74
N PRO A 125 -20.91 4.55 9.91
CA PRO A 125 -22.19 5.25 9.96
C PRO A 125 -22.25 6.20 11.14
N GLU A 126 -22.77 7.39 10.91
CA GLU A 126 -23.03 8.39 11.94
C GLU A 126 -24.54 8.59 12.08
N HIS A 127 -25.17 7.78 12.93
CA HIS A 127 -26.63 7.75 13.09
C HIS A 127 -27.23 9.03 13.69
N LYS A 128 -26.40 9.83 14.37
CA LYS A 128 -26.82 11.11 14.97
C LYS A 128 -26.69 12.28 13.98
N ALA A 129 -26.02 12.10 12.85
CA ALA A 129 -25.86 13.15 11.86
C ALA A 129 -27.09 13.24 10.94
N PRO A 130 -27.40 14.44 10.39
CA PRO A 130 -28.43 14.59 9.37
C PRO A 130 -28.19 13.62 8.22
N ARG A 131 -29.24 12.91 7.80
CA ARG A 131 -29.16 11.95 6.69
C ARG A 131 -28.65 12.60 5.41
N PHE A 132 -27.92 11.84 4.60
CA PHE A 132 -27.50 12.25 3.27
C PHE A 132 -28.71 12.18 2.33
N ARG A 133 -29.01 13.28 1.63
CA ARG A 133 -30.20 13.42 0.76
C ARG A 133 -31.51 13.03 1.46
N GLY A 134 -31.62 13.29 2.75
CA GLY A 134 -32.83 13.05 3.57
C GLY A 134 -33.16 11.59 3.87
N SER A 135 -32.51 10.60 3.24
CA SER A 135 -32.90 9.18 3.35
C SER A 135 -31.77 8.26 3.79
N GLU A 136 -30.54 8.51 3.35
CA GLU A 136 -29.41 7.63 3.63
C GLU A 136 -28.65 8.03 4.90
N VAL A 137 -28.15 7.06 5.67
CA VAL A 137 -27.33 7.35 6.84
C VAL A 137 -26.03 8.03 6.39
N MET A 138 -25.70 9.15 7.00
CA MET A 138 -24.42 9.81 6.79
C MET A 138 -23.31 8.90 7.31
N HIS A 139 -22.18 8.84 6.63
CA HIS A 139 -21.03 8.09 7.12
C HIS A 139 -19.75 8.87 6.88
N THR A 140 -18.77 8.57 7.72
CA THR A 140 -17.40 9.01 7.53
C THR A 140 -16.62 7.84 6.94
N LEU A 141 -15.99 8.07 5.80
CA LEU A 141 -15.05 7.11 5.23
C LEU A 141 -13.74 7.19 6.01
N LYS A 142 -13.34 6.09 6.63
CA LYS A 142 -12.05 5.94 7.31
C LYS A 142 -11.15 4.96 6.55
N ILE A 143 -9.85 5.06 6.82
CA ILE A 143 -8.81 4.26 6.17
C ILE A 143 -8.42 3.12 7.10
N THR A 144 -8.43 1.89 6.61
CA THR A 144 -7.95 0.72 7.37
C THR A 144 -6.41 0.70 7.44
N PRO A 145 -5.78 -0.09 8.33
CA PRO A 145 -4.32 -0.25 8.34
C PRO A 145 -3.75 -0.69 6.98
N ALA A 146 -4.38 -1.69 6.34
CA ALA A 146 -4.01 -2.13 4.99
C ALA A 146 -4.18 -1.02 3.94
N GLY A 147 -5.20 -0.18 4.11
CA GLY A 147 -5.42 1.00 3.28
C GLY A 147 -4.32 2.05 3.46
N ALA A 148 -3.91 2.32 4.69
CA ALA A 148 -2.88 3.29 5.00
C ALA A 148 -1.54 2.90 4.37
N GLU A 149 -1.16 1.63 4.47
CA GLU A 149 0.06 1.10 3.84
C GLU A 149 0.00 1.16 2.30
N ALA A 150 -1.15 0.83 1.70
CA ALA A 150 -1.34 0.94 0.26
C ALA A 150 -1.30 2.40 -0.24
N ILE A 151 -1.90 3.32 0.52
CA ILE A 151 -1.86 4.76 0.26
C ILE A 151 -0.43 5.29 0.40
N ALA A 152 0.32 4.87 1.42
CA ALA A 152 1.72 5.26 1.61
C ALA A 152 2.57 4.95 0.37
N ARG A 153 2.42 3.74 -0.19
CA ARG A 153 3.11 3.35 -1.44
C ARG A 153 2.67 4.20 -2.64
N LEU A 154 1.40 4.54 -2.73
CA LEU A 154 0.89 5.41 -3.78
C LEU A 154 1.49 6.81 -3.67
N ILE A 155 1.46 7.42 -2.48
CA ILE A 155 2.05 8.74 -2.21
C ILE A 155 3.53 8.74 -2.58
N ALA A 156 4.30 7.75 -2.11
CA ALA A 156 5.72 7.67 -2.39
C ALA A 156 6.02 7.61 -3.90
N ARG A 157 5.18 6.93 -4.69
CA ARG A 157 5.31 6.88 -6.16
C ARG A 157 5.00 8.21 -6.82
N GLU A 158 3.95 8.91 -6.38
CA GLU A 158 3.56 10.19 -6.98
C GLU A 158 4.47 11.34 -6.58
N VAL A 159 5.08 11.30 -5.38
CA VAL A 159 6.06 12.30 -4.95
C VAL A 159 7.42 12.11 -5.64
N ALA A 160 7.75 10.87 -6.01
CA ALA A 160 8.99 10.54 -6.71
C ALA A 160 8.90 10.74 -8.24
N ALA A 161 7.69 10.92 -8.78
CA ALA A 161 7.43 11.15 -10.20
C ALA A 161 7.47 12.65 -10.53
#